data_AF-A0A515EKC8-F1
#
_entry.id   AF-A0A515EKC8-F1
#
_cell.length_a   1.000
_cell.length_b   1.000
_cell.length_c   1.000
_cell.angle_alpha   90.00
_cell.angle_beta   90.00
_cell.angle_gamma   90.00
#
_symmetry.space_group_name_H-M   'P 1'
#
loop_
_entity.id
_entity.type
_entity.pdbx_description
1 polymer ?
#
loop_
_entity_poly.entity_id
_entity_poly.type
_entity_poly.pdbx_seq_one_letter_code
_entity_poly.pdbx_strand_id
1 'polypeptide(L)'
;MSASLLTTTCQVCGAEESLDNLIARMVDDDQVRRLIGSLLVQSFSLGGLVVRYLRLHKPPKQKLRMDKLAKLLGELVPDIQRTAIERNGRTWAVGPDAWKAALQAVFEAQEKGTLSLPLDGNGYLYATLMRMADRTEAAQERESEAGRKHGSTNATVTVKGQPMAIGDALGKVFPTQDPELAKLDRDNKRAAPMPAAIREQIAAIRKRVPIPTKDLPTEEGN
;
A
#
# COMPACT_ATOMS: atom_id res chain seq x y z
N MET A 1 -7.01 -6.71 -23.50
CA MET A 1 -6.66 -5.54 -22.65
C MET A 1 -6.06 -4.47 -23.57
N SER A 2 -6.91 -3.73 -24.29
CA SER A 2 -6.46 -2.78 -25.30
C SER A 2 -5.99 -1.50 -24.62
N ALA A 3 -4.71 -1.18 -24.73
CA ALA A 3 -4.17 0.10 -24.28
C ALA A 3 -4.89 1.22 -25.04
N SER A 4 -5.57 2.11 -24.32
CA SER A 4 -6.26 3.26 -24.92
C SER A 4 -5.22 4.21 -25.51
N LEU A 5 -5.06 4.18 -26.84
CA LEU A 5 -4.27 5.15 -27.58
C LEU A 5 -4.98 6.49 -27.53
N LEU A 6 -4.24 7.54 -27.19
CA LEU A 6 -4.77 8.90 -27.19
C LEU A 6 -4.62 9.47 -28.59
N THR A 7 -5.74 9.53 -29.29
CA THR A 7 -5.82 10.07 -30.64
C THR A 7 -6.16 11.55 -30.59
N THR A 8 -5.50 12.31 -31.45
CA THR A 8 -5.70 13.74 -31.69
C THR A 8 -6.21 13.94 -33.10
N THR A 9 -7.34 14.63 -33.25
CA THR A 9 -7.99 14.91 -34.54
C THR A 9 -7.75 16.36 -34.97
N CYS A 10 -7.20 16.55 -36.16
CA CYS A 10 -6.98 17.85 -36.77
C CYS A 10 -8.32 18.50 -37.16
N GLN A 11 -8.59 19.70 -36.66
CA GLN A 11 -9.88 20.37 -36.87
C GLN A 11 -10.02 21.08 -38.23
N VAL A 12 -8.98 21.05 -39.08
CA VAL A 12 -9.03 21.65 -40.43
C VAL A 12 -9.29 20.60 -41.51
N CYS A 13 -8.75 19.40 -41.37
CA CYS A 13 -8.86 18.33 -42.39
C CYS A 13 -9.36 16.99 -41.84
N GLY A 14 -9.59 16.87 -40.53
CA GLY A 14 -10.15 15.66 -39.90
C GLY A 14 -9.14 14.52 -39.67
N ALA A 15 -7.85 14.70 -39.98
CA ALA A 15 -6.84 13.65 -39.78
C ALA A 15 -6.69 13.29 -38.29
N GLU A 16 -6.76 12.00 -37.97
CA GLU A 16 -6.54 11.49 -36.61
C GLU A 16 -5.12 10.95 -36.47
N GLU A 17 -4.40 11.33 -35.41
CA GLU A 17 -3.02 10.91 -35.16
C GLU A 17 -2.81 10.62 -33.67
N SER A 18 -2.01 9.61 -33.33
CA SER A 18 -1.69 9.30 -31.93
C SER A 18 -0.80 10.38 -31.30
N LEU A 19 -0.97 10.60 -30.00
CA LEU A 19 -0.17 11.54 -29.22
C LEU A 19 1.34 11.25 -29.33
N ASP A 20 1.71 9.98 -29.48
CA ASP A 20 3.09 9.53 -29.65
C ASP A 20 3.68 9.98 -31.00
N ASN A 21 2.91 9.91 -32.09
CA ASN A 21 3.34 10.40 -33.41
C ASN A 21 3.46 11.94 -33.45
N LEU A 22 2.60 12.65 -32.72
CA LEU A 22 2.66 14.11 -32.58
C LEU A 22 3.93 14.56 -31.83
N ILE A 23 4.32 13.85 -30.76
CA ILE A 23 5.57 14.10 -30.04
C ILE A 23 6.78 13.78 -30.92
N ALA A 24 6.71 12.72 -31.73
CA ALA A 24 7.77 12.37 -32.68
C ALA A 24 7.99 13.46 -33.75
N ARG A 25 6.94 14.13 -34.26
CA ARG A 25 7.07 15.22 -35.24
C ARG A 25 7.50 16.58 -34.66
N MET A 26 7.22 16.86 -33.39
CA MET A 26 7.36 18.22 -32.82
C MET A 26 8.75 18.50 -32.22
N VAL A 27 9.65 17.51 -32.17
CA VAL A 27 10.99 17.63 -31.58
C VAL A 27 12.04 17.61 -32.68
N ASP A 28 12.33 18.73 -33.34
CA ASP A 28 13.34 18.78 -34.43
C ASP A 28 14.80 18.62 -33.96
N ASP A 29 15.03 18.55 -32.65
CA ASP A 29 16.35 18.40 -32.03
C ASP A 29 16.64 16.92 -31.69
N ASP A 30 17.62 16.33 -32.38
CA ASP A 30 18.04 14.92 -32.23
C ASP A 30 18.56 14.60 -30.81
N GLN A 31 19.15 15.57 -30.11
CA GLN A 31 19.61 15.38 -28.73
C GLN A 31 18.43 15.39 -27.76
N VAL A 32 17.49 16.32 -27.92
CA VAL A 32 16.30 16.39 -27.05
C VAL A 32 15.42 15.16 -27.24
N ARG A 33 15.30 14.63 -28.46
CA ARG A 33 14.53 13.41 -28.74
C ARG A 33 15.18 12.16 -28.12
N ARG A 34 16.51 12.05 -28.15
CA ARG A 34 17.27 10.94 -27.51
C ARG A 34 17.26 11.02 -25.99
N LEU A 35 17.27 12.23 -25.41
CA LEU A 35 17.21 12.45 -23.96
C LEU A 35 15.80 12.20 -23.39
N ILE A 36 14.75 12.61 -24.10
CA ILE A 36 13.36 12.26 -23.74
C ILE A 36 13.18 10.74 -23.87
N GLY A 37 13.66 10.13 -24.94
CA GLY A 37 13.60 8.68 -25.15
C GLY A 37 14.31 7.88 -24.06
N SER A 38 15.53 8.28 -23.64
CA SER A 38 16.29 7.56 -22.62
C SER A 38 15.77 7.78 -21.20
N LEU A 39 15.30 8.99 -20.87
CA LEU A 39 14.69 9.28 -19.57
C LEU A 39 13.39 8.49 -19.38
N LEU A 40 12.59 8.40 -20.43
CA LEU A 40 11.38 7.60 -20.42
C LEU A 40 11.75 6.10 -20.42
N VAL A 41 12.47 5.55 -21.40
CA VAL A 41 12.69 4.10 -21.54
C VAL A 41 13.49 3.44 -20.40
N GLN A 42 14.44 4.12 -19.73
CA GLN A 42 15.28 3.51 -18.69
C GLN A 42 14.63 3.53 -17.27
N SER A 43 13.66 4.42 -17.02
CA SER A 43 13.18 4.74 -15.65
C SER A 43 11.72 4.34 -15.39
N PHE A 44 11.10 3.60 -16.33
CA PHE A 44 9.65 3.61 -16.59
C PHE A 44 8.76 2.68 -15.77
N SER A 45 8.83 2.79 -14.45
CA SER A 45 7.62 2.53 -13.65
C SER A 45 6.92 3.82 -13.22
N LEU A 46 7.64 4.94 -13.16
CA LEU A 46 7.10 6.20 -12.65
C LEU A 46 6.81 7.25 -13.73
N GLY A 47 7.62 7.31 -14.79
CA GLY A 47 7.50 8.36 -15.83
C GLY A 47 6.13 8.41 -16.52
N GLY A 48 5.56 7.26 -16.89
CA GLY A 48 4.20 7.21 -17.45
C GLY A 48 3.11 7.69 -16.47
N LEU A 49 3.27 7.41 -15.17
CA LEU A 49 2.35 7.90 -14.14
C LEU A 49 2.48 9.42 -13.98
N VAL A 50 3.69 9.97 -14.01
CA VAL A 50 3.90 11.43 -13.96
C VAL A 50 3.26 12.11 -15.18
N VAL A 51 3.41 11.57 -16.38
CA VAL A 51 2.75 12.12 -17.58
C VAL A 51 1.23 12.08 -17.44
N ARG A 52 0.65 10.98 -16.93
CA ARG A 52 -0.80 10.90 -16.65
C ARG A 52 -1.22 11.94 -15.61
N TYR A 53 -0.43 12.11 -14.55
CA TYR A 53 -0.68 13.08 -13.48
C TYR A 53 -0.66 14.52 -13.97
N LEU A 54 0.28 14.89 -14.84
CA LEU A 54 0.34 16.24 -15.44
C LEU A 54 -0.94 16.61 -16.20
N ARG A 55 -1.68 15.63 -16.72
CA ARG A 55 -2.97 15.89 -17.39
C ARG A 55 -4.05 16.36 -16.41
N LEU A 56 -3.95 16.03 -15.12
CA LEU A 56 -4.89 16.50 -14.09
C LEU A 56 -4.78 18.02 -13.82
N HIS A 57 -3.66 18.64 -14.22
CA HIS A 57 -3.45 20.08 -14.10
C HIS A 57 -3.92 20.87 -15.33
N LYS A 58 -4.34 20.18 -16.40
CA LYS A 58 -4.76 20.80 -17.66
C LYS A 58 -6.17 21.39 -17.50
N PRO A 59 -6.36 22.70 -17.73
CA PRO A 59 -7.68 23.31 -17.78
C PRO A 59 -8.53 22.71 -18.93
N PRO A 60 -9.87 22.64 -18.79
CA PRO A 60 -10.72 21.93 -19.74
C PRO A 60 -10.66 22.50 -21.17
N LYS A 61 -10.50 23.82 -21.30
CA LYS A 61 -10.54 24.52 -22.61
C LYS A 61 -9.18 25.04 -23.08
N GLN A 62 -8.11 24.89 -22.30
CA GLN A 62 -6.81 25.50 -22.60
C GLN A 62 -5.67 24.47 -22.52
N LYS A 63 -4.60 24.72 -23.28
CA LYS A 63 -3.37 23.92 -23.17
C LYS A 63 -2.69 24.23 -21.84
N LEU A 64 -2.04 23.23 -21.24
CA LEU A 64 -1.20 23.45 -20.06
C LEU A 64 -0.03 24.36 -20.46
N ARG A 65 0.10 25.52 -19.79
CA ARG A 65 1.18 26.46 -20.06
C ARG A 65 2.53 25.85 -19.70
N MET A 66 3.56 26.12 -20.50
CA MET A 66 4.91 25.61 -20.27
C MET A 66 5.48 26.09 -18.92
N ASP A 67 5.18 27.31 -18.51
CA ASP A 67 5.59 27.82 -17.18
C ASP A 67 4.98 27.01 -16.03
N LYS A 68 3.72 26.58 -16.16
CA LYS A 68 3.06 25.74 -15.14
C LYS A 68 3.66 24.33 -15.15
N LEU A 69 3.92 23.77 -16.33
CA LEU A 69 4.58 22.47 -16.48
C LEU A 69 5.98 22.46 -15.86
N ALA A 70 6.79 23.49 -16.16
CA ALA A 70 8.14 23.65 -15.61
C ALA A 70 8.13 23.79 -14.09
N LYS A 71 7.19 24.56 -13.50
CA LYS A 71 7.03 24.65 -12.04
C LYS A 71 6.67 23.30 -11.41
N LEU A 72 5.70 22.58 -11.98
CA LEU A 72 5.27 21.28 -11.46
C LEU A 72 6.42 20.26 -11.48
N LEU A 73 7.14 20.19 -12.61
CA LEU A 73 8.27 19.26 -12.77
C LEU A 73 9.50 19.69 -11.98
N GLY A 74 9.75 20.99 -11.83
CA GLY A 74 10.84 21.52 -11.03
C GLY A 74 10.74 21.19 -9.55
N GLU A 75 9.52 21.01 -9.03
CA GLU A 75 9.29 20.48 -7.68
C GLU A 75 9.38 18.95 -7.63
N LEU A 76 8.71 18.25 -8.56
CA LEU A 76 8.59 16.79 -8.52
C LEU A 76 9.89 16.05 -8.81
N VAL A 77 10.63 16.46 -9.84
CA VAL A 77 11.77 15.69 -10.36
C VAL A 77 12.90 15.60 -9.32
N PRO A 78 13.32 16.70 -8.65
CA PRO A 78 14.36 16.63 -7.64
C PRO A 78 13.98 15.73 -6.45
N ASP A 79 12.73 15.79 -5.99
CA ASP A 79 12.24 14.98 -4.86
C ASP A 79 12.17 13.48 -5.22
N ILE A 80 11.74 13.16 -6.44
CA ILE A 80 11.73 11.79 -6.96
C ILE A 80 13.16 11.25 -7.08
N GLN A 81 14.10 12.05 -7.61
CA GLN A 81 15.51 11.66 -7.75
C GLN A 81 16.20 11.50 -6.40
N ARG A 82 15.90 12.38 -5.44
CA ARG A 82 16.40 12.31 -4.06
C ARG A 82 15.80 11.15 -3.28
N THR A 83 14.65 10.62 -3.69
CA THR A 83 13.85 9.64 -2.94
C THR A 83 13.46 10.13 -1.55
N ALA A 84 13.28 11.44 -1.41
CA ALA A 84 12.85 12.08 -0.17
C ALA A 84 12.11 13.38 -0.46
N ILE A 85 11.18 13.75 0.43
CA ILE A 85 10.45 15.03 0.36
C ILE A 85 10.68 15.83 1.65
N GLU A 86 10.87 17.14 1.54
CA GLU A 86 11.02 18.04 2.70
C GLU A 86 9.76 18.92 2.83
N ARG A 87 8.93 18.61 3.83
CA ARG A 87 7.65 19.32 4.04
C ARG A 87 7.35 19.43 5.54
N ASN A 88 6.77 20.56 5.94
CA ASN A 88 6.43 20.87 7.33
C ASN A 88 7.63 20.76 8.30
N GLY A 89 8.84 21.12 7.84
CA GLY A 89 10.07 21.03 8.62
C GLY A 89 10.59 19.60 8.86
N ARG A 90 9.99 18.58 8.22
CA ARG A 90 10.40 17.18 8.30
C ARG A 90 10.82 16.65 6.93
N THR A 91 11.85 15.82 6.91
CA THR A 91 12.25 15.03 5.74
C THR A 91 11.59 13.66 5.81
N TRP A 92 10.88 13.29 4.76
CA TRP A 92 10.23 11.99 4.62
C TRP A 92 10.96 11.17 3.57
N ALA A 93 11.38 9.95 3.93
CA ALA A 93 11.95 9.03 2.97
C ALA A 93 10.83 8.44 2.10
N VAL A 94 10.88 8.70 0.79
CA VAL A 94 9.85 8.26 -0.16
C VAL A 94 10.52 7.56 -1.33
N GLY A 95 10.54 6.23 -1.25
CA GLY A 95 11.05 5.39 -2.32
C GLY A 95 10.17 5.39 -3.57
N PRO A 96 10.66 4.85 -4.70
CA PRO A 96 9.93 4.81 -5.97
C PRO A 96 8.54 4.16 -5.89
N ASP A 97 8.36 3.15 -5.02
CA ASP A 97 7.09 2.45 -4.89
C ASP A 97 6.03 3.27 -4.14
N ALA A 98 6.44 4.07 -3.15
CA ALA A 98 5.55 5.00 -2.47
C ALA A 98 5.04 6.08 -3.44
N TRP A 99 5.91 6.58 -4.33
CA TRP A 99 5.51 7.50 -5.41
C TRP A 99 4.48 6.88 -6.36
N LYS A 100 4.69 5.64 -6.80
CA LYS A 100 3.72 4.94 -7.66
C LYS A 100 2.37 4.78 -6.97
N ALA A 101 2.38 4.31 -5.72
CA ALA A 101 1.18 4.06 -4.95
C ALA A 101 0.41 5.36 -4.66
N ALA A 102 1.11 6.46 -4.37
CA ALA A 102 0.48 7.76 -4.20
C ALA A 102 -0.14 8.28 -5.51
N LEU A 103 0.58 8.20 -6.64
CA LEU A 103 0.03 8.60 -7.94
C LEU A 103 -1.22 7.77 -8.31
N GLN A 104 -1.19 6.45 -8.04
CA GLN A 104 -2.35 5.58 -8.22
C GLN A 104 -3.53 6.02 -7.35
N ALA A 105 -3.30 6.32 -6.06
CA ALA A 105 -4.34 6.83 -5.18
C ALA A 105 -4.95 8.16 -5.67
N VAL A 106 -4.15 9.06 -6.26
CA VAL A 106 -4.68 10.28 -6.90
C VAL A 106 -5.57 9.93 -8.09
N PHE A 107 -5.17 8.98 -8.94
CA PHE A 107 -6.00 8.57 -10.09
C PHE A 107 -7.31 7.92 -9.64
N GLU A 108 -7.28 7.07 -8.62
CA GLU A 108 -8.51 6.51 -8.05
C GLU A 108 -9.43 7.58 -7.48
N ALA A 109 -8.89 8.61 -6.82
CA ALA A 109 -9.68 9.74 -6.32
C ALA A 109 -10.33 10.56 -7.45
N GLN A 110 -9.61 10.71 -8.57
CA GLN A 110 -10.12 11.35 -9.77
C GLN A 110 -11.21 10.51 -10.46
N GLU A 111 -11.01 9.20 -10.59
CA GLU A 111 -11.99 8.27 -11.16
C GLU A 111 -13.28 8.21 -10.31
N LYS A 112 -13.16 8.36 -8.99
CA LYS A 112 -14.31 8.48 -8.07
C LYS A 112 -14.99 9.85 -8.11
N GLY A 113 -14.45 10.83 -8.84
CA GLY A 113 -15.00 12.19 -8.91
C GLY A 113 -14.85 13.02 -7.63
N THR A 114 -14.00 12.58 -6.69
CA THR A 114 -13.78 13.27 -5.41
C THR A 114 -12.79 14.43 -5.49
N LEU A 115 -12.10 14.55 -6.63
CA LEU A 115 -11.06 15.54 -6.86
C LEU A 115 -11.60 16.72 -7.68
N SER A 116 -11.37 17.95 -7.22
CA SER A 116 -11.64 19.14 -8.02
C SER A 116 -10.54 19.32 -9.06
N LEU A 117 -10.91 19.32 -10.35
CA LEU A 117 -10.01 19.53 -11.48
C LEU A 117 -10.27 20.90 -12.13
N PRO A 118 -9.25 21.57 -12.66
CA PRO A 118 -7.84 21.15 -12.70
C PRO A 118 -7.15 21.31 -11.35
N LEU A 119 -6.15 20.46 -11.08
CA LEU A 119 -5.31 20.64 -9.90
C LEU A 119 -4.47 21.92 -9.99
N ASP A 120 -4.40 22.66 -8.88
CA ASP A 120 -3.63 23.91 -8.80
C ASP A 120 -2.12 23.67 -8.78
N GLY A 121 -1.67 22.64 -8.06
CA GLY A 121 -0.25 22.30 -7.88
C GLY A 121 -0.04 20.91 -7.29
N ASN A 122 1.21 20.58 -6.92
CA ASN A 122 1.57 19.25 -6.42
C ASN A 122 1.12 18.96 -4.98
N GLY A 123 0.53 19.93 -4.28
CA GLY A 123 0.19 19.84 -2.85
C GLY A 123 -0.67 18.62 -2.50
N TYR A 124 -1.62 18.25 -3.36
CA TYR A 124 -2.47 17.08 -3.13
C TYR A 124 -1.69 15.76 -3.16
N LEU A 125 -0.77 15.61 -4.12
CA LEU A 125 0.09 14.44 -4.23
C LEU A 125 1.02 14.32 -3.01
N TYR A 126 1.64 15.43 -2.60
CA TYR A 126 2.46 15.46 -1.39
C TYR A 126 1.67 15.16 -0.11
N ALA A 127 0.46 15.70 0.02
CA ALA A 127 -0.42 15.39 1.15
C ALA A 127 -0.79 13.90 1.19
N THR A 128 -1.02 13.30 0.03
CA THR A 128 -1.26 11.85 -0.10
C THR A 128 -0.03 11.05 0.32
N LEU A 129 1.16 11.43 -0.15
CA LEU A 129 2.43 10.81 0.23
C LEU A 129 2.68 10.87 1.74
N MET A 130 2.52 12.03 2.37
CA MET A 130 2.71 12.18 3.81
C MET A 130 1.74 11.28 4.58
N ARG A 131 0.45 11.27 4.22
CA ARG A 131 -0.54 10.38 4.85
C ARG A 131 -0.19 8.90 4.72
N MET A 132 0.41 8.50 3.59
CA MET A 132 0.85 7.12 3.37
C MET A 132 2.10 6.80 4.20
N ALA A 133 3.06 7.72 4.27
CA ALA A 133 4.26 7.58 5.09
C ALA A 133 3.92 7.49 6.59
N ASP A 134 3.05 8.37 7.09
CA ASP A 134 2.54 8.32 8.47
C ASP A 134 1.88 6.98 8.78
N ARG A 135 1.08 6.45 7.85
CA ARG A 135 0.41 5.15 8.03
C ARG A 135 1.43 4.01 8.11
N THR A 136 2.49 4.05 7.30
CA THR A 136 3.53 3.03 7.34
C THR A 136 4.34 3.09 8.62
N GLU A 137 4.71 4.28 9.09
CA GLU A 137 5.41 4.47 10.38
C GLU A 137 4.56 3.98 11.55
N ALA A 138 3.28 4.36 11.59
CA ALA A 138 2.34 3.91 12.63
C ALA A 138 2.06 2.40 12.58
N ALA A 139 2.22 1.74 11.44
CA ALA A 139 2.11 0.28 11.33
C ALA A 139 3.38 -0.41 11.87
N GLN A 140 4.56 0.08 11.50
CA GLN A 140 5.85 -0.42 11.98
C GLN A 140 5.99 -0.25 13.50
N GLU A 141 5.56 0.89 14.06
CA GLU A 141 5.58 1.11 15.49
C GLU A 141 4.70 0.10 16.24
N ARG A 142 3.47 -0.13 15.74
CA ARG A 142 2.54 -1.13 16.32
C ARG A 142 3.09 -2.55 16.26
N GLU A 143 3.73 -2.93 15.16
CA GLU A 143 4.38 -4.25 15.04
C GLU A 143 5.56 -4.37 16.00
N SER A 144 6.37 -3.31 16.14
CA SER A 144 7.49 -3.28 17.08
C SER A 144 7.02 -3.37 18.53
N GLU A 145 5.93 -2.69 18.89
CA GLU A 145 5.33 -2.73 20.21
C GLU A 145 4.66 -4.09 20.49
N ALA A 146 4.01 -4.68 19.49
CA ALA A 146 3.46 -6.04 19.58
C ALA A 146 4.57 -7.08 19.75
N GLY A 147 5.69 -6.92 19.06
CA GLY A 147 6.89 -7.73 19.20
C GLY A 147 7.55 -7.58 20.57
N ARG A 148 7.59 -6.36 21.13
CA ARG A 148 8.03 -6.14 22.52
C ARG A 148 7.08 -6.78 23.54
N LYS A 149 5.76 -6.67 23.33
CA LYS A 149 4.74 -7.28 24.20
C LYS A 149 4.75 -8.82 24.15
N HIS A 150 5.05 -9.42 23.00
CA HIS A 150 5.13 -10.88 22.83
C HIS A 150 6.55 -11.45 23.03
N GLY A 151 7.59 -10.61 23.03
CA GLY A 151 9.00 -11.02 23.07
C GLY A 151 9.53 -11.49 24.43
N SER A 152 8.69 -11.56 25.47
CA SER A 152 9.11 -11.95 26.82
C SER A 152 9.11 -13.46 27.09
N THR A 153 8.53 -14.30 26.22
CA THR A 153 8.29 -15.72 26.57
C THR A 153 9.33 -16.71 26.03
N ASN A 154 10.26 -16.27 25.18
CA ASN A 154 11.32 -17.10 24.60
C ASN A 154 12.71 -16.72 25.12
N ALA A 155 12.81 -16.25 26.36
CA ALA A 155 14.13 -16.11 26.98
C ALA A 155 14.72 -17.51 27.18
N THR A 156 15.96 -17.70 26.73
CA THR A 156 16.76 -18.90 26.94
C THR A 156 17.61 -18.71 28.18
N VAL A 157 17.63 -19.71 29.06
CA VAL A 157 18.47 -19.75 30.25
C VAL A 157 19.41 -20.94 30.14
N THR A 158 20.67 -20.71 30.47
CA THR A 158 21.68 -21.77 30.49
C THR A 158 21.61 -22.50 31.82
N VAL A 159 21.20 -23.78 31.80
CA VAL A 159 21.20 -24.65 32.99
C VAL A 159 22.28 -25.72 32.77
N LYS A 160 23.26 -25.81 33.68
CA LYS A 160 24.40 -26.75 33.60
C LYS A 160 25.14 -26.71 32.25
N GLY A 161 25.34 -25.52 31.69
CA GLY A 161 26.11 -25.33 30.45
C GLY A 161 25.35 -25.59 29.14
N GLN A 162 24.07 -25.98 29.19
CA GLN A 162 23.24 -26.10 27.99
C GLN A 162 22.19 -24.97 27.92
N PRO A 163 22.09 -24.24 26.80
CA PRO A 163 21.04 -23.25 26.59
C PRO A 163 19.70 -23.95 26.36
N MET A 164 18.68 -23.58 27.14
CA MET A 164 17.31 -24.10 26.96
C MET A 164 16.28 -23.00 27.20
N ALA A 165 15.07 -23.13 26.65
CA ALA A 165 13.99 -22.17 26.88
C ALA A 165 13.62 -22.15 28.37
N ILE A 166 13.27 -20.99 28.93
CA ILE A 166 12.90 -20.86 30.35
C ILE A 166 11.80 -21.85 30.77
N GLY A 167 10.83 -22.11 29.89
CA GLY A 167 9.77 -23.09 30.14
C GLY A 167 10.31 -24.51 30.39
N ASP A 168 11.30 -24.94 29.61
CA ASP A 168 11.96 -26.24 29.78
C ASP A 168 12.91 -26.26 30.98
N ALA A 169 13.49 -25.11 31.34
CA ALA A 169 14.35 -24.96 32.50
C ALA A 169 13.55 -25.09 33.82
N LEU A 170 12.37 -24.47 33.90
CA LEU A 170 11.50 -24.50 35.08
C LEU A 170 11.09 -25.93 35.44
N GLY A 171 10.74 -26.76 34.44
CA GLY A 171 10.39 -28.17 34.65
C GLY A 171 11.54 -29.06 35.14
N LYS A 172 12.80 -28.63 34.96
CA LYS A 172 14.00 -29.35 35.48
C LYS A 172 14.43 -28.87 36.86
N VAL A 173 14.21 -27.59 37.18
CA VAL A 173 14.60 -26.99 38.47
C VAL A 173 13.53 -27.25 39.54
N PHE A 174 12.26 -27.30 39.18
CA PHE A 174 11.14 -27.58 40.07
C PHE A 174 10.41 -28.85 39.63
N PRO A 175 10.87 -30.04 40.05
CA PRO A 175 10.33 -31.32 39.59
C PRO A 175 8.92 -31.63 40.11
N THR A 176 8.45 -30.93 41.14
CA THR A 176 7.08 -31.05 41.64
C THR A 176 6.17 -30.11 40.85
N GLN A 177 5.73 -30.56 39.68
CA GLN A 177 4.62 -29.92 38.98
C GLN A 177 3.38 -30.06 39.87
N ASP A 178 2.67 -28.94 40.10
CA ASP A 178 1.45 -28.93 40.90
C ASP A 178 0.47 -30.01 40.39
N PRO A 179 0.01 -30.95 41.24
CA PRO A 179 -0.86 -32.04 40.83
C PRO A 179 -2.19 -31.55 40.21
N GLU A 180 -2.64 -30.34 40.51
CA GLU A 180 -3.82 -29.74 39.87
C GLU A 180 -3.54 -29.34 38.41
N LEU A 181 -2.38 -28.72 38.14
CA LEU A 181 -1.94 -28.41 36.77
C LEU A 181 -1.83 -29.67 35.91
N ALA A 182 -1.27 -30.75 36.48
CA ALA A 182 -1.14 -32.02 35.79
C ALA A 182 -2.50 -32.72 35.53
N LYS A 183 -3.53 -32.43 36.34
CA LYS A 183 -4.90 -32.87 36.05
C LYS A 183 -5.50 -32.05 34.91
N LEU A 184 -5.40 -30.72 34.96
CA LEU A 184 -5.88 -29.82 33.91
C LEU A 184 -5.28 -30.15 32.53
N ASP A 185 -3.99 -30.46 32.47
CA ASP A 185 -3.34 -30.87 31.21
C ASP A 185 -3.87 -32.21 30.68
N ARG A 186 -4.14 -33.16 31.58
CA ARG A 186 -4.73 -34.45 31.20
C ARG A 186 -6.17 -34.28 30.73
N ASP A 187 -6.93 -33.43 31.41
CA ASP A 187 -8.33 -33.13 31.09
C ASP A 187 -8.42 -32.37 29.76
N ASN A 188 -7.52 -31.42 29.50
CA ASN A 188 -7.41 -30.75 28.20
C ASN A 188 -7.03 -31.71 27.06
N LYS A 189 -6.12 -32.66 27.31
CA LYS A 189 -5.76 -33.69 26.31
C LYS A 189 -6.91 -34.66 26.04
N ARG A 190 -7.78 -34.89 27.02
CA ARG A 190 -8.98 -35.73 26.90
C ARG A 190 -10.20 -34.97 26.39
N ALA A 191 -10.17 -33.64 26.42
CA ALA A 191 -11.26 -32.81 25.93
C ALA A 191 -11.51 -33.11 24.45
N ALA A 192 -12.79 -33.32 24.11
CA ALA A 192 -13.19 -33.56 22.74
C ALA A 192 -12.79 -32.35 21.86
N PRO A 193 -12.29 -32.59 20.64
CA PRO A 193 -11.94 -31.50 19.74
C PRO A 193 -13.17 -30.63 19.49
N MET A 194 -12.96 -29.31 19.48
CA MET A 194 -14.04 -28.35 19.33
C MET A 194 -14.89 -28.68 18.08
N PRO A 195 -16.23 -28.79 18.20
CA PRO A 195 -17.08 -29.17 17.08
C PRO A 195 -16.88 -28.27 15.86
N ALA A 196 -16.86 -28.86 14.66
CA ALA A 196 -16.55 -28.15 13.42
C ALA A 196 -17.44 -26.91 13.20
N ALA A 197 -18.73 -27.00 13.52
CA ALA A 197 -19.67 -25.89 13.45
C ALA A 197 -19.26 -24.68 14.32
N ILE A 198 -18.73 -24.92 15.53
CA ILE A 198 -18.26 -23.84 16.42
C ILE A 198 -16.95 -23.26 15.88
N ARG A 199 -16.07 -24.08 15.29
CA ARG A 199 -14.82 -23.59 14.66
C ARG A 199 -15.14 -22.65 13.50
N GLU A 200 -16.14 -22.98 12.70
CA GLU A 200 -16.60 -22.14 11.57
C GLU A 200 -17.25 -20.84 12.05
N GLN A 201 -18.09 -20.88 13.09
CA GLN A 201 -18.69 -19.67 13.67
C GLN A 201 -17.62 -18.71 14.25
N ILE A 202 -16.62 -19.23 14.97
CA ILE A 202 -15.52 -18.41 15.49
C ILE A 202 -14.69 -17.81 14.34
N ALA A 203 -14.48 -18.56 13.27
CA ALA A 203 -13.78 -18.06 12.08
C ALA A 203 -14.59 -16.96 11.36
N ALA A 204 -15.91 -17.08 11.28
CA ALA A 204 -16.80 -16.07 10.70
C ALA A 204 -16.81 -14.77 11.52
N ILE A 205 -16.88 -14.87 12.86
CA ILE A 205 -16.82 -13.72 13.77
C ILE A 205 -15.47 -13.00 13.66
N ARG A 206 -14.35 -13.75 13.61
CA ARG A 206 -13.01 -13.16 13.41
C ARG A 206 -12.85 -12.46 12.06
N LYS A 207 -13.59 -12.89 11.03
CA LYS A 207 -13.61 -12.28 9.70
C LYS A 207 -14.68 -11.18 9.52
N ARG A 208 -15.44 -10.82 10.57
CA ARG A 208 -16.61 -9.89 10.51
C ARG A 208 -17.62 -10.26 9.41
N VAL A 209 -17.87 -11.54 9.18
CA VAL A 209 -18.90 -12.01 8.23
C VAL A 209 -20.17 -12.34 9.02
N PRO A 210 -21.37 -11.88 8.60
CA PRO A 210 -22.61 -12.18 9.32
C PRO A 210 -22.94 -13.68 9.26
N ILE A 211 -23.35 -14.26 10.39
CA ILE A 211 -23.73 -15.68 10.51
C ILE A 211 -25.12 -15.86 9.87
N PRO A 212 -25.33 -16.83 8.96
CA PRO A 212 -26.66 -17.14 8.45
C PRO A 212 -27.44 -17.97 9.47
N THR A 213 -28.57 -17.43 9.96
CA THR A 213 -29.57 -18.17 10.74
C THR A 213 -30.32 -19.13 9.82
N LYS A 214 -30.26 -20.43 10.09
CA LYS A 214 -31.08 -21.43 9.40
C LYS A 214 -31.76 -22.37 10.40
N ASP A 215 -33.08 -22.18 10.48
CA ASP A 215 -34.18 -23.11 10.73
C ASP A 215 -34.07 -24.07 11.94
N LEU A 216 -34.76 -23.70 13.04
CA LEU A 216 -35.27 -24.65 14.03
C LEU A 216 -36.37 -25.51 13.38
N PRO A 217 -36.37 -26.85 13.54
CA PRO A 217 -37.51 -27.66 13.17
C PRO A 217 -38.64 -27.50 14.19
N THR A 218 -39.83 -27.20 13.66
CA THR A 218 -41.12 -27.17 14.37
C THR A 218 -41.39 -28.53 15.02
N GLU A 219 -41.70 -28.52 16.31
CA GLU A 219 -42.27 -29.68 17.01
C GLU A 219 -43.68 -29.93 16.48
N GLU A 220 -43.88 -31.04 15.76
CA GLU A 220 -45.20 -31.62 15.53
C GLU A 220 -45.46 -32.64 16.65
N GLY A 221 -46.51 -32.37 17.42
CA GLY A 221 -46.99 -33.24 18.47
C GLY A 221 -47.63 -34.52 17.96
N ASN A 222 -47.43 -35.59 18.72
CA ASN A 222 -48.41 -36.64 18.97
C ASN A 222 -48.18 -37.19 20.38
#